data_AF-A0A845FV58-F1
#
_entry.id   AF-A0A845FV58-F1
#
_cell.length_a   1.000
_cell.length_b   1.000
_cell.length_c   1.000
_cell.angle_alpha   90.00
_cell.angle_beta   90.00
_cell.angle_gamma   90.00
#
_symmetry.space_group_name_H-M   'P 1'
#
loop_
_entity.id
_entity.type
_entity.pdbx_description
1 polymer ?
#
loop_
_entity_poly.entity_id
_entity_poly.type
_entity_poly.pdbx_seq_one_letter_code
_entity_poly.pdbx_strand_id
1 'polypeptide(L)'
;MSQEEITAIDWPSLIFAPAFMSSLDAMAARRFVQPVLAEEAVTAMIEALSADNWQKLSHFSGNSQPSTFAYAVASRAMEDFARKRFGRPRPPAWLQALGNAWVRLWQMLCLERQWPELIRQKLAEEFQPGLLEQAMRTIKQRIPRCGEPGFSECCVTELGLETLPDDSGHSLDVSLDQARQQTLLALLGQLLSDNPGNHSACPSDAEVIAEWRRALDLDSEDRLLLRLTYEDGLSSRKIASLLGTSAGSVQRRLQRVRDQLAGLLAGAGDETPSTEVEYP
;
A
#
# COMPACT_ATOMS: atom_id res chain seq x y z
N MET A 1 3.58 30.44 37.06
CA MET A 1 5.03 30.56 36.82
C MET A 1 5.27 31.86 36.09
N SER A 2 6.16 32.70 36.60
CA SER A 2 6.60 33.92 35.92
C SER A 2 7.48 33.57 34.71
N GLN A 3 7.58 34.47 33.72
CA GLN A 3 8.41 34.23 32.51
C GLN A 3 9.89 33.96 32.83
N GLU A 4 10.41 34.47 33.96
CA GLU A 4 11.78 34.21 34.44
C GLU A 4 12.00 32.78 34.95
N GLU A 5 11.00 32.15 35.56
CA GLU A 5 11.08 30.74 36.02
C GLU A 5 11.07 29.75 34.86
N ILE A 6 10.43 30.12 33.74
CA ILE A 6 10.35 29.30 32.52
C ILE A 6 11.69 29.27 31.79
N THR A 7 12.44 30.37 31.81
CA THR A 7 13.79 30.47 31.22
C THR A 7 14.89 29.83 32.07
N ALA A 8 14.61 29.51 33.35
CA ALA A 8 15.59 28.96 34.29
C ALA A 8 15.59 27.42 34.36
N ILE A 9 14.85 26.74 33.48
CA ILE A 9 14.77 25.27 33.48
C ILE A 9 16.08 24.68 32.94
N ASP A 10 16.78 23.92 33.78
CA ASP A 10 17.94 23.14 33.39
C ASP A 10 17.51 21.88 32.62
N TRP A 11 17.28 22.06 31.31
CA TRP A 11 16.89 21.00 30.40
C TRP A 11 17.88 19.83 30.37
N PRO A 12 19.22 20.02 30.25
CA PRO A 12 20.18 18.93 30.33
C PRO A 12 19.96 18.02 31.53
N SER A 13 19.92 18.59 32.75
CA SER A 13 19.75 17.80 33.97
C SER A 13 18.42 17.07 34.03
N LEU A 14 17.35 17.67 33.50
CA LEU A 14 16.04 17.04 33.44
C LEU A 14 16.00 15.87 32.45
N ILE A 15 16.52 16.06 31.23
CA ILE A 15 16.47 15.05 30.16
C ILE A 15 17.36 13.85 30.52
N PHE A 16 18.56 14.09 31.03
CA PHE A 16 19.48 13.02 31.42
C PHE A 16 19.22 12.43 32.81
N ALA A 17 18.15 12.86 33.49
CA ALA A 17 17.73 12.23 34.73
C ALA A 17 17.35 10.75 34.45
N PRO A 18 17.77 9.79 35.29
CA PRO A 18 17.52 8.37 35.06
C PRO A 18 16.04 8.02 34.86
N ALA A 19 15.16 8.70 35.60
CA ALA A 19 13.71 8.52 35.48
C ALA A 19 13.16 8.96 34.12
N PHE A 20 13.67 10.07 33.56
CA PHE A 20 13.24 10.55 32.24
C PHE A 20 13.77 9.65 31.13
N MET A 21 15.06 9.26 31.20
CA MET A 21 15.66 8.31 30.27
C MET A 21 14.90 6.98 30.22
N SER A 22 14.56 6.44 31.39
CA SER A 22 13.74 5.20 31.49
C SER A 22 12.35 5.37 30.85
N SER A 23 11.79 6.58 30.89
CA SER A 23 10.51 6.87 30.24
C SER A 23 10.63 6.92 28.71
N LEU A 24 11.78 7.38 28.17
CA LEU A 24 12.08 7.33 26.74
C LEU A 24 12.28 5.90 26.27
N ASP A 25 13.03 5.09 27.01
CA ASP A 25 13.23 3.67 26.72
C ASP A 25 11.90 2.91 26.70
N ALA A 26 11.06 3.14 27.71
CA ALA A 26 9.72 2.56 27.76
C ALA A 26 8.82 3.03 26.61
N MET A 27 8.93 4.30 26.20
CA MET A 27 8.20 4.84 25.04
C MET A 27 8.62 4.15 23.75
N ALA A 28 9.93 4.02 23.52
CA ALA A 28 10.48 3.37 22.34
C ALA A 28 10.19 1.87 22.31
N ALA A 29 10.33 1.16 23.43
CA ALA A 29 10.04 -0.28 23.52
C ALA A 29 8.55 -0.61 23.33
N ARG A 30 7.64 0.31 23.67
CA ARG A 30 6.20 0.17 23.31
C ARG A 30 5.97 0.35 21.82
N ARG A 31 6.84 1.08 21.14
CA ARG A 31 6.69 1.44 19.74
C ARG A 31 7.41 0.51 18.80
N PHE A 32 8.55 -0.02 19.21
CA PHE A 32 9.47 -0.84 18.42
C PHE A 32 9.66 -2.22 19.04
N VAL A 33 9.40 -3.28 18.26
CA VAL A 33 9.59 -4.66 18.74
C VAL A 33 11.07 -5.04 18.78
N GLN A 34 11.86 -4.52 17.83
CA GLN A 34 13.29 -4.81 17.78
C GLN A 34 14.05 -3.91 18.77
N PRO A 35 14.89 -4.46 19.66
CA PRO A 35 15.57 -3.69 20.69
C PRO A 35 16.54 -2.66 20.08
N VAL A 36 17.24 -3.04 19.00
CA VAL A 36 18.17 -2.14 18.29
C VAL A 36 17.43 -0.90 17.74
N LEU A 37 16.25 -1.09 17.14
CA LEU A 37 15.44 0.03 16.64
C LEU A 37 14.91 0.91 17.77
N ALA A 38 14.57 0.32 18.92
CA ALA A 38 14.16 1.08 20.09
C ALA A 38 15.31 1.98 20.60
N GLU A 39 16.54 1.46 20.67
CA GLU A 39 17.73 2.22 21.06
C GLU A 39 18.08 3.33 20.06
N GLU A 40 18.00 3.05 18.76
CA GLU A 40 18.16 4.06 17.71
C GLU A 40 17.12 5.18 17.84
N ALA A 41 15.87 4.83 18.13
CA ALA A 41 14.80 5.80 18.32
C ALA A 41 15.04 6.67 19.56
N VAL A 42 15.51 6.10 20.67
CA VAL A 42 15.88 6.87 21.87
C VAL A 42 17.01 7.85 21.57
N THR A 43 18.03 7.40 20.85
CA THR A 43 19.13 8.27 20.39
C THR A 43 18.60 9.42 19.55
N ALA A 44 17.74 9.14 18.56
CA ALA A 44 17.13 10.17 17.72
C ALA A 44 16.24 11.15 18.50
N MET A 45 15.54 10.69 19.55
CA MET A 45 14.78 11.57 20.45
C MET A 45 15.71 12.53 21.21
N ILE A 46 16.81 12.03 21.77
CA ILE A 46 17.78 12.84 22.53
C ILE A 46 18.46 13.87 21.62
N GLU A 47 18.88 13.47 20.43
CA GLU A 47 19.41 14.38 19.40
C GLU A 47 18.40 15.47 19.06
N ALA A 48 17.14 15.10 18.85
CA ALA A 48 16.09 16.06 18.50
C ALA A 48 15.74 17.03 19.63
N LEU A 49 15.86 16.61 20.88
CA LEU A 49 15.64 17.43 22.08
C LEU A 49 16.81 18.39 22.33
N SER A 50 18.04 17.92 22.16
CA SER A 50 19.28 18.67 22.40
C SER A 50 19.71 19.55 21.22
N ALA A 51 19.09 19.38 20.06
CA ALA A 51 19.31 20.19 18.87
C ALA A 51 19.26 21.70 19.17
N ASP A 52 20.16 22.44 18.52
CA ASP A 52 20.25 23.90 18.60
C ASP A 52 20.25 24.44 20.04
N ASN A 53 20.98 23.75 20.94
CA ASN A 53 21.06 24.08 22.36
C ASN A 53 19.68 24.13 23.04
N TRP A 54 18.89 23.07 22.87
CA TRP A 54 17.56 22.89 23.47
C TRP A 54 16.50 23.89 22.96
N GLN A 55 16.67 24.45 21.76
CA GLN A 55 15.76 25.47 21.20
C GLN A 55 14.29 25.02 21.16
N LYS A 56 14.02 23.74 20.88
CA LYS A 56 12.64 23.24 20.89
C LYS A 56 11.99 23.29 22.28
N LEU A 57 12.80 23.14 23.32
CA LEU A 57 12.35 23.16 24.70
C LEU A 57 12.18 24.58 25.25
N SER A 58 12.89 25.58 24.69
CA SER A 58 12.74 26.99 25.09
C SER A 58 11.37 27.59 24.74
N HIS A 59 10.59 26.95 23.86
CA HIS A 59 9.21 27.33 23.54
C HIS A 59 8.19 26.90 24.61
N PHE A 60 8.64 26.32 25.72
CA PHE A 60 7.77 25.94 26.83
C PHE A 60 7.06 27.16 27.44
N SER A 61 5.74 27.09 27.61
CA SER A 61 4.91 28.22 28.05
C SER A 61 4.36 28.08 29.47
N GLY A 62 4.72 27.03 30.22
CA GLY A 62 4.27 26.83 31.61
C GLY A 62 2.88 26.22 31.79
N ASN A 63 2.21 25.78 30.71
CA ASN A 63 0.86 25.19 30.78
C ASN A 63 0.84 23.71 31.24
N SER A 64 1.99 23.11 31.45
CA SER A 64 2.19 21.73 31.89
C SER A 64 3.47 21.63 32.72
N GLN A 65 3.81 20.44 33.25
CA GLN A 65 5.15 20.27 33.81
C GLN A 65 6.23 20.21 32.70
N PRO A 66 7.45 20.72 32.95
CA PRO A 66 8.53 20.69 31.95
C PRO A 66 8.83 19.29 31.40
N SER A 67 8.79 18.27 32.27
CA SER A 67 8.94 16.86 31.89
C SER A 67 7.83 16.38 30.95
N THR A 68 6.58 16.78 31.17
CA THR A 68 5.46 16.47 30.30
C THR A 68 5.62 17.11 28.92
N PHE A 69 6.09 18.37 28.88
CA PHE A 69 6.37 19.05 27.63
C PHE A 69 7.52 18.38 26.86
N ALA A 70 8.63 18.09 27.53
CA ALA A 70 9.76 17.38 26.93
C ALA A 70 9.37 15.98 26.42
N TYR A 71 8.56 15.24 27.17
CA TYR A 71 8.03 13.94 26.76
C TYR A 71 7.18 14.05 25.49
N ALA A 72 6.35 15.09 25.36
CA ALA A 72 5.57 15.34 24.15
C ALA A 72 6.45 15.68 22.94
N VAL A 73 7.52 16.46 23.14
CA VAL A 73 8.51 16.76 22.08
C VAL A 73 9.26 15.48 21.68
N ALA A 74 9.69 14.67 22.64
CA ALA A 74 10.34 13.38 22.40
C ALA A 74 9.42 12.42 21.61
N SER A 75 8.15 12.32 21.99
CA SER A 75 7.17 11.49 21.27
C SER A 75 7.02 11.90 19.81
N ARG A 76 7.01 13.22 19.51
CA ARG A 76 6.98 13.70 18.12
C ARG A 76 8.28 13.38 17.38
N ALA A 77 9.43 13.51 18.04
CA ALA A 77 10.72 13.14 17.46
C ALA A 77 10.81 11.64 17.14
N MET A 78 10.27 10.77 18.00
CA MET A 78 10.16 9.34 17.74
C MET A 78 9.24 9.04 16.54
N GLU A 79 8.13 9.76 16.41
CA GLU A 79 7.29 9.65 15.21
C GLU A 79 8.03 10.08 13.95
N ASP A 80 8.80 11.16 14.01
CA ASP A 80 9.60 11.63 12.87
C ASP A 80 10.70 10.63 12.51
N PHE A 81 11.36 10.02 13.51
CA PHE A 81 12.30 8.91 13.29
C PHE A 81 11.60 7.74 12.58
N ALA A 82 10.44 7.30 13.10
CA ALA A 82 9.66 6.23 12.49
C ALA A 82 9.25 6.58 11.05
N ARG A 83 8.83 7.82 10.78
CA ARG A 83 8.42 8.28 9.44
C ARG A 83 9.61 8.36 8.48
N LYS A 84 10.79 8.76 8.93
CA LYS A 84 12.01 8.77 8.12
C LYS A 84 12.47 7.35 7.78
N ARG A 85 12.35 6.42 8.73
CA ARG A 85 12.81 5.04 8.57
C ARG A 85 11.83 4.17 7.81
N PHE A 86 10.53 4.32 8.09
CA PHE A 86 9.46 3.43 7.64
C PHE A 86 8.40 4.12 6.76
N GLY A 87 8.55 5.41 6.47
CA GLY A 87 7.52 6.16 5.75
C GLY A 87 6.23 6.32 6.56
N ARG A 88 5.17 6.77 5.90
CA ARG A 88 3.82 6.81 6.49
C ARG A 88 3.14 5.46 6.23
N PRO A 89 2.57 4.79 7.23
CA PRO A 89 1.89 3.51 7.03
C PRO A 89 0.77 3.69 5.99
N ARG A 90 0.86 2.95 4.88
CA ARG A 90 -0.13 2.95 3.81
C ARG A 90 -1.05 1.74 3.95
N PRO A 91 -2.36 1.89 3.68
CA PRO A 91 -3.25 0.74 3.66
C PRO A 91 -2.81 -0.23 2.56
N PRO A 92 -2.82 -1.55 2.82
CA PRO A 92 -2.57 -2.56 1.79
C PRO A 92 -3.48 -2.37 0.56
N ALA A 93 -2.96 -2.64 -0.64
CA ALA A 93 -3.71 -2.47 -1.90
C ALA A 93 -5.04 -3.25 -1.91
N TRP A 94 -5.06 -4.45 -1.31
CA TRP A 94 -6.29 -5.24 -1.20
C TRP A 94 -7.34 -4.60 -0.28
N LEU A 95 -6.94 -3.82 0.72
CA LEU A 95 -7.87 -3.05 1.56
C LEU A 95 -8.40 -1.83 0.83
N GLN A 96 -7.53 -1.17 0.05
CA GLN A 96 -7.93 -0.06 -0.80
C GLN A 96 -8.97 -0.51 -1.86
N ALA A 97 -8.77 -1.68 -2.46
CA ALA A 97 -9.70 -2.27 -3.43
C ALA A 97 -11.08 -2.60 -2.83
N LEU A 98 -11.17 -2.86 -1.52
CA LEU A 98 -12.44 -3.10 -0.82
C LEU A 98 -13.16 -1.80 -0.40
N GLY A 99 -12.53 -0.64 -0.60
CA GLY A 99 -13.10 0.68 -0.39
C GLY A 99 -12.75 1.33 0.95
N ASN A 100 -13.21 2.58 1.11
CA ASN A 100 -12.81 3.46 2.21
C ASN A 100 -13.19 2.95 3.60
N ALA A 101 -14.33 2.26 3.72
CA ALA A 101 -14.77 1.68 4.98
C ALA A 101 -13.77 0.64 5.52
N TRP A 102 -13.18 -0.18 4.64
CA TRP A 102 -12.16 -1.16 4.98
C TRP A 102 -10.82 -0.51 5.35
N VAL A 103 -10.45 0.57 4.67
CA VAL A 103 -9.25 1.37 5.01
C VAL A 103 -9.40 2.01 6.38
N ARG A 104 -10.56 2.61 6.68
CA ARG A 104 -10.85 3.18 8.00
C ARG A 104 -10.86 2.11 9.09
N LEU A 105 -11.46 0.95 8.80
CA LEU A 105 -11.43 -0.19 9.71
C LEU A 105 -10.00 -0.63 10.03
N TRP A 106 -9.15 -0.79 9.01
CA TRP A 106 -7.74 -1.12 9.19
C TRP A 106 -6.99 -0.06 10.00
N GLN A 107 -7.22 1.22 9.72
CA GLN A 107 -6.59 2.30 10.46
C GLN A 107 -7.00 2.26 11.94
N MET A 108 -8.29 2.16 12.23
CA MET A 108 -8.80 2.09 13.60
C MET A 108 -8.31 0.84 14.34
N LEU A 109 -8.28 -0.31 13.65
CA LEU A 109 -7.94 -1.60 14.24
C LEU A 109 -6.43 -1.79 14.41
N CYS A 110 -5.65 -1.54 13.36
CA CYS A 110 -4.23 -1.90 13.33
C CYS A 110 -3.29 -0.74 13.69
N LEU A 111 -3.66 0.51 13.37
CA LEU A 111 -2.81 1.68 13.64
C LEU A 111 -3.22 2.40 14.94
N GLU A 112 -4.50 2.71 15.09
CA GLU A 112 -5.03 3.45 16.24
C GLU A 112 -5.36 2.55 17.43
N ARG A 113 -5.35 1.23 17.22
CA ARG A 113 -5.55 0.18 18.25
C ARG A 113 -6.85 0.40 19.05
N GLN A 114 -7.91 0.82 18.36
CA GLN A 114 -9.20 1.10 18.96
C GLN A 114 -9.89 -0.21 19.39
N TRP A 115 -10.70 -0.11 20.44
CA TRP A 115 -11.48 -1.24 20.95
C TRP A 115 -12.55 -1.68 19.94
N PRO A 116 -12.80 -2.98 19.78
CA PRO A 116 -13.81 -3.52 18.86
C PRO A 116 -15.20 -2.88 19.01
N GLU A 117 -15.60 -2.57 20.24
CA GLU A 117 -16.89 -1.95 20.58
C GLU A 117 -16.99 -0.54 19.98
N LEU A 118 -15.92 0.24 20.08
CA LEU A 118 -15.88 1.60 19.53
C LEU A 118 -15.83 1.58 18.00
N ILE A 119 -15.09 0.62 17.42
CA ILE A 119 -15.06 0.39 15.97
C ILE A 119 -16.47 0.06 15.47
N ARG A 120 -17.17 -0.85 16.16
CA ARG A 120 -18.57 -1.20 15.87
C ARG A 120 -19.47 0.01 15.91
N GLN A 121 -19.36 0.85 16.94
CA GLN A 121 -20.18 2.05 17.04
C GLN A 121 -19.92 3.04 15.90
N LYS A 122 -18.65 3.25 15.52
CA LYS A 122 -18.28 4.26 14.51
C LYS A 122 -18.49 3.81 13.07
N LEU A 123 -18.40 2.52 12.78
CA LEU A 123 -18.50 1.96 11.42
C LEU A 123 -19.79 1.16 11.18
N ALA A 124 -20.75 1.21 12.10
CA ALA A 124 -22.03 0.48 11.99
C ALA A 124 -22.81 0.83 10.71
N GLU A 125 -22.79 2.09 10.29
CA GLU A 125 -23.53 2.55 9.11
C GLU A 125 -22.78 2.31 7.79
N GLU A 126 -21.46 2.13 7.85
CA GLU A 126 -20.60 1.91 6.68
C GLU A 126 -20.51 0.43 6.28
N PHE A 127 -20.97 -0.48 7.15
CA PHE A 127 -20.92 -1.92 6.94
C PHE A 127 -22.32 -2.55 7.09
N GLN A 128 -22.61 -3.55 6.26
CA GLN A 128 -23.80 -4.37 6.46
C GLN A 128 -23.74 -5.12 7.81
N PRO A 129 -24.89 -5.44 8.42
CA PRO A 129 -24.95 -6.17 9.68
C PRO A 129 -24.14 -7.48 9.60
N GLY A 130 -23.21 -7.68 10.54
CA GLY A 130 -22.35 -8.87 10.60
C GLY A 130 -21.10 -8.82 9.69
N LEU A 131 -21.08 -8.00 8.64
CA LEU A 131 -19.95 -7.89 7.71
C LEU A 131 -18.73 -7.23 8.36
N LEU A 132 -18.94 -6.31 9.30
CA LEU A 132 -17.88 -5.65 10.06
C LEU A 132 -17.04 -6.64 10.89
N GLU A 133 -17.68 -7.58 11.57
CA GLU A 133 -17.00 -8.62 12.36
C GLU A 133 -16.19 -9.56 11.47
N GLN A 134 -16.76 -9.92 10.32
CA GLN A 134 -16.04 -10.70 9.31
C GLN A 134 -14.84 -9.93 8.77
N ALA A 135 -15.00 -8.63 8.46
CA ALA A 135 -13.92 -7.78 7.99
C ALA A 135 -12.79 -7.65 9.01
N MET A 136 -13.11 -7.47 10.30
CA MET A 136 -12.13 -7.45 11.39
C MET A 136 -11.33 -8.76 11.46
N ARG A 137 -11.98 -9.91 11.29
CA ARG A 137 -11.31 -11.22 11.25
C ARG A 137 -10.42 -11.35 10.02
N THR A 138 -10.92 -10.97 8.83
CA THR A 138 -10.14 -11.01 7.59
C THR A 138 -8.87 -10.17 7.68
N ILE A 139 -8.96 -8.96 8.24
CA ILE A 139 -7.81 -8.09 8.45
C ILE A 139 -6.79 -8.75 9.36
N LYS A 140 -7.21 -9.27 10.52
CA LYS A 140 -6.29 -9.96 11.46
C LYS A 140 -5.64 -11.22 10.88
N GLN A 141 -6.35 -11.94 10.00
CA GLN A 141 -5.81 -13.13 9.34
C GLN A 141 -4.79 -12.80 8.24
N ARG A 142 -5.07 -11.77 7.43
CA ARG A 142 -4.22 -11.40 6.29
C ARG A 142 -3.07 -10.48 6.66
N ILE A 143 -3.16 -9.81 7.80
CA ILE A 143 -2.17 -8.87 8.29
C ILE A 143 -1.64 -9.38 9.64
N PRO A 144 -0.55 -10.17 9.62
CA PRO A 144 0.12 -10.60 10.84
C PRO A 144 0.48 -9.39 11.70
N ARG A 145 0.26 -9.51 13.01
CA ARG A 145 0.52 -8.45 14.01
C ARG A 145 -0.36 -7.20 13.90
N CYS A 146 -1.48 -7.22 13.19
CA CYS A 146 -2.43 -6.11 13.22
C CYS A 146 -2.85 -5.76 14.66
N GLY A 147 -2.58 -4.53 15.08
CA GLY A 147 -2.93 -4.01 16.41
C GLY A 147 -1.89 -4.32 17.51
N GLU A 148 -0.81 -5.03 17.17
CA GLU A 148 0.34 -5.23 18.05
C GLU A 148 1.24 -3.97 18.09
N PRO A 149 1.96 -3.74 19.19
CA PRO A 149 2.98 -2.70 19.23
C PRO A 149 4.04 -2.95 18.14
N GLY A 150 4.47 -1.91 17.43
CA GLY A 150 5.40 -2.02 16.31
C GLY A 150 4.81 -2.40 14.95
N PHE A 151 3.49 -2.59 14.84
CA PHE A 151 2.84 -2.95 13.58
C PHE A 151 3.18 -2.04 12.38
N SER A 152 3.41 -0.75 12.60
CA SER A 152 3.76 0.16 11.50
C SER A 152 5.15 -0.06 10.91
N GLU A 153 6.05 -0.78 11.60
CA GLU A 153 7.40 -1.08 11.09
C GLU A 153 7.32 -1.93 9.82
N CYS A 154 6.28 -2.78 9.71
CA CYS A 154 6.05 -3.67 8.57
C CYS A 154 5.27 -3.01 7.42
N CYS A 155 4.83 -1.75 7.56
CA CYS A 155 3.99 -1.08 6.57
C CYS A 155 4.77 -0.33 5.48
N VAL A 156 6.10 -0.33 5.54
CA VAL A 156 6.94 -0.05 4.37
C VAL A 156 7.00 -1.34 3.61
N THR A 157 6.37 -1.35 2.44
CA THR A 157 6.73 -2.22 1.34
C THR A 157 8.25 -2.36 1.28
N GLU A 158 8.77 -3.49 1.78
CA GLU A 158 10.14 -3.97 1.54
C GLU A 158 10.36 -4.38 0.06
N LEU A 159 9.64 -3.75 -0.87
CA LEU A 159 9.98 -3.73 -2.28
C LEU A 159 9.72 -2.32 -2.77
N GLY A 160 10.82 -1.58 -2.94
CA GLY A 160 10.81 -0.28 -3.58
C GLY A 160 10.13 -0.37 -4.94
N LEU A 161 9.05 0.40 -5.10
CA LEU A 161 8.54 0.80 -6.39
C LEU A 161 7.93 2.19 -6.21
N GLU A 162 8.66 3.14 -6.81
CA GLU A 162 8.27 4.52 -7.00
C GLU A 162 6.95 4.61 -7.77
N THR A 163 6.13 5.58 -7.36
CA THR A 163 5.10 6.30 -8.11
C THR A 163 4.09 5.47 -8.90
N LEU A 164 2.80 5.66 -8.64
CA LEU A 164 1.74 5.70 -9.67
C LEU A 164 0.42 6.20 -9.03
N PRO A 165 -0.52 6.72 -9.84
CA PRO A 165 -1.06 8.07 -9.76
C PRO A 165 -2.31 8.19 -8.88
N ASP A 166 -2.64 9.43 -8.54
CA ASP A 166 -3.97 9.81 -8.04
C ASP A 166 -5.03 9.27 -9.01
N ASP A 167 -6.03 8.53 -8.51
CA ASP A 167 -7.41 8.93 -8.81
C ASP A 167 -8.47 8.35 -7.88
N SER A 168 -9.50 9.17 -7.78
CA SER A 168 -10.85 9.10 -7.25
C SER A 168 -11.56 7.75 -7.16
N GLY A 169 -12.44 7.67 -6.16
CA GLY A 169 -13.12 6.45 -5.76
C GLY A 169 -14.45 6.14 -6.46
N HIS A 170 -15.03 5.03 -5.96
CA HIS A 170 -16.41 4.53 -6.03
C HIS A 170 -16.75 3.44 -7.06
N SER A 171 -17.65 2.53 -6.62
CA SER A 171 -18.68 1.79 -7.39
C SER A 171 -18.52 0.27 -7.61
N LEU A 172 -19.68 -0.41 -7.62
CA LEU A 172 -19.93 -1.83 -7.90
C LEU A 172 -19.36 -2.32 -9.24
N ASP A 173 -19.04 -1.40 -10.15
CA ASP A 173 -18.47 -1.67 -11.46
C ASP A 173 -17.11 -2.40 -11.37
N VAL A 174 -16.34 -2.16 -10.30
CA VAL A 174 -15.01 -2.76 -10.12
C VAL A 174 -15.06 -4.28 -9.97
N SER A 175 -16.11 -4.87 -9.40
CA SER A 175 -16.20 -6.33 -9.26
C SER A 175 -16.52 -7.03 -10.59
N LEU A 176 -17.34 -6.39 -11.44
CA LEU A 176 -17.56 -6.85 -12.81
C LEU A 176 -16.32 -6.63 -13.66
N ASP A 177 -15.63 -5.51 -13.49
CA ASP A 177 -14.39 -5.21 -14.19
C ASP A 177 -13.25 -6.14 -13.75
N GLN A 178 -13.15 -6.53 -12.48
CA GLN A 178 -12.17 -7.51 -12.01
C GLN A 178 -12.45 -8.92 -12.56
N ALA A 179 -13.70 -9.36 -12.59
CA ALA A 179 -14.06 -10.65 -13.19
C ALA A 179 -13.82 -10.65 -14.71
N ARG A 180 -14.17 -9.55 -15.39
CA ARG A 180 -13.83 -9.31 -16.80
C ARG A 180 -12.32 -9.29 -17.01
N GLN A 181 -11.57 -8.60 -16.17
CA GLN A 181 -10.11 -8.48 -16.25
C GLN A 181 -9.42 -9.83 -16.03
N GLN A 182 -9.88 -10.65 -15.07
CA GLN A 182 -9.36 -12.01 -14.88
C GLN A 182 -9.64 -12.90 -16.09
N THR A 183 -10.83 -12.80 -16.67
CA THR A 183 -11.20 -13.54 -17.88
C THR A 183 -10.36 -13.08 -19.08
N LEU A 184 -10.18 -11.77 -19.25
CA LEU A 184 -9.35 -11.18 -20.30
C LEU A 184 -7.87 -11.56 -20.15
N LEU A 185 -7.34 -11.61 -18.92
CA LEU A 185 -5.97 -12.04 -18.66
C LEU A 185 -5.76 -13.52 -18.97
N ALA A 186 -6.75 -14.37 -18.68
CA ALA A 186 -6.71 -15.78 -19.04
C ALA A 186 -6.74 -15.98 -20.57
N LEU A 187 -7.59 -15.22 -21.28
CA LEU A 187 -7.66 -15.21 -22.74
C LEU A 187 -6.38 -14.65 -23.37
N LEU A 188 -5.79 -13.60 -22.81
CA LEU A 188 -4.48 -13.07 -23.22
C LEU A 188 -3.37 -14.10 -23.03
N GLY A 189 -3.35 -14.82 -21.89
CA GLY A 189 -2.40 -15.90 -21.66
C GLY A 189 -2.55 -17.02 -22.70
N GLN A 190 -3.78 -17.33 -23.09
CA GLN A 190 -4.06 -18.26 -24.19
C GLN A 190 -3.69 -17.69 -25.57
N LEU A 191 -3.76 -16.39 -25.82
CA LEU A 191 -3.30 -15.80 -27.09
C LEU A 191 -1.76 -15.82 -27.24
N LEU A 192 -1.04 -15.69 -26.11
CA LEU A 192 0.41 -15.54 -26.08
C LEU A 192 1.20 -16.86 -25.93
N SER A 193 0.51 -17.98 -25.73
CA SER A 193 1.12 -19.30 -25.55
C SER A 193 1.12 -20.11 -26.85
N ASP A 194 2.28 -20.51 -27.37
CA ASP A 194 2.38 -21.29 -28.62
C ASP A 194 1.87 -22.74 -28.54
N ASN A 195 1.38 -23.16 -27.37
CA ASN A 195 0.99 -24.54 -27.13
C ASN A 195 -0.55 -24.66 -26.99
N PRO A 196 -1.27 -25.06 -28.06
CA PRO A 196 -2.74 -25.22 -28.01
C PRO A 196 -3.19 -26.41 -27.16
N GLY A 197 -2.27 -27.19 -26.57
CA GLY A 197 -2.58 -28.49 -25.99
C GLY A 197 -2.92 -28.55 -24.50
N ASN A 198 -2.84 -27.46 -23.72
CA ASN A 198 -2.82 -27.59 -22.25
C ASN A 198 -3.91 -26.86 -21.45
N HIS A 199 -4.90 -26.27 -22.13
CA HIS A 199 -6.04 -25.69 -21.43
C HIS A 199 -7.34 -26.22 -22.03
N SER A 200 -8.19 -26.72 -21.14
CA SER A 200 -9.59 -27.06 -21.37
C SER A 200 -10.35 -25.80 -21.85
N ALA A 201 -10.14 -25.39 -23.09
CA ALA A 201 -10.95 -24.39 -23.76
C ALA A 201 -12.18 -25.09 -24.35
N CYS A 202 -13.34 -24.44 -24.21
CA CYS A 202 -14.53 -24.82 -24.94
C CYS A 202 -14.21 -24.77 -26.45
N PRO A 203 -14.71 -25.69 -27.29
CA PRO A 203 -14.40 -25.71 -28.72
C PRO A 203 -14.76 -24.41 -29.46
N SER A 204 -15.66 -23.57 -28.92
CA SER A 204 -15.98 -22.23 -29.44
C SER A 204 -14.86 -21.21 -29.28
N ASP A 205 -14.04 -21.32 -28.22
CA ASP A 205 -13.07 -20.28 -27.86
C ASP A 205 -11.77 -20.47 -28.64
N ALA A 206 -11.46 -21.71 -29.03
CA ALA A 206 -10.25 -22.06 -29.77
C ALA A 206 -10.19 -21.44 -31.17
N GLU A 207 -11.34 -21.32 -31.86
CA GLU A 207 -11.42 -20.72 -33.20
C GLU A 207 -11.25 -19.20 -33.14
N VAL A 208 -11.91 -18.54 -32.19
CA VAL A 208 -11.79 -17.09 -31.94
C VAL A 208 -10.36 -16.73 -31.53
N ILE A 209 -9.75 -17.52 -30.65
CA ILE A 209 -8.35 -17.33 -30.23
C ILE A 209 -7.39 -17.54 -31.42
N ALA A 210 -7.65 -18.52 -32.29
CA ALA A 210 -6.83 -18.74 -33.49
C ALA A 210 -6.98 -17.64 -34.54
N GLU A 211 -8.15 -17.00 -34.62
CA GLU A 211 -8.40 -15.83 -35.47
C GLU A 211 -7.70 -14.59 -34.91
N TRP A 212 -7.80 -14.34 -33.60
CA TRP A 212 -7.14 -13.23 -32.95
C TRP A 212 -5.62 -13.36 -32.96
N ARG A 213 -5.08 -14.59 -32.83
CA ARG A 213 -3.65 -14.86 -33.07
C ARG A 213 -3.19 -14.57 -34.49
N ARG A 214 -4.07 -14.73 -35.48
CA ARG A 214 -3.77 -14.37 -36.88
C ARG A 214 -3.87 -12.86 -37.13
N ALA A 215 -4.78 -12.18 -36.44
CA ALA A 215 -4.97 -10.73 -36.52
C ALA A 215 -3.89 -9.95 -35.73
N LEU A 216 -3.43 -10.50 -34.61
CA LEU A 216 -2.27 -10.04 -33.85
C LEU A 216 -1.00 -10.52 -34.56
N ASP A 217 -0.50 -9.71 -35.50
CA ASP A 217 0.81 -9.88 -36.15
C ASP A 217 1.95 -9.64 -35.13
N LEU A 218 2.04 -10.52 -34.14
CA LEU A 218 3.02 -10.52 -33.06
C LEU A 218 4.22 -11.34 -33.50
N ASP A 219 5.33 -10.65 -33.76
CA ASP A 219 6.60 -11.31 -34.00
C ASP A 219 7.09 -12.03 -32.73
N SER A 220 8.09 -12.89 -32.87
CA SER A 220 8.66 -13.64 -31.75
C SER A 220 9.26 -12.73 -30.65
N GLU A 221 9.70 -11.53 -31.03
CA GLU A 221 10.33 -10.57 -30.11
C GLU A 221 9.27 -9.85 -29.27
N ASP A 222 8.14 -9.45 -29.85
CA ASP A 222 7.01 -8.85 -29.18
C ASP A 222 6.39 -9.80 -28.15
N ARG A 223 6.28 -11.09 -28.48
CA ARG A 223 5.81 -12.12 -27.53
C ARG A 223 6.75 -12.26 -26.34
N LEU A 224 8.06 -12.25 -26.59
CA LEU A 224 9.07 -12.29 -25.55
C LEU A 224 8.98 -11.04 -24.66
N LEU A 225 8.80 -9.85 -25.24
CA LEU A 225 8.63 -8.61 -24.49
C LEU A 225 7.41 -8.66 -23.57
N LEU A 226 6.29 -9.22 -24.03
CA LEU A 226 5.09 -9.38 -23.21
C LEU A 226 5.33 -10.34 -22.03
N ARG A 227 5.96 -11.49 -22.24
CA ARG A 227 6.27 -12.43 -21.14
C ARG A 227 7.19 -11.80 -20.10
N LEU A 228 8.30 -11.20 -20.53
CA LEU A 228 9.25 -10.56 -19.62
C LEU A 228 8.60 -9.41 -18.82
N THR A 229 7.61 -8.73 -19.40
CA THR A 229 6.92 -7.61 -18.74
C THR A 229 5.83 -8.08 -17.78
N TYR A 230 4.99 -9.03 -18.20
CA TYR A 230 3.76 -9.40 -17.47
C TYR A 230 3.85 -10.71 -16.68
N GLU A 231 4.67 -11.67 -17.13
CA GLU A 231 4.94 -12.90 -16.37
C GLU A 231 6.09 -12.70 -15.39
N ASP A 232 7.20 -12.11 -15.85
CA ASP A 232 8.41 -11.94 -15.02
C ASP A 232 8.49 -10.57 -14.30
N GLY A 233 7.57 -9.64 -14.60
CA GLY A 233 7.49 -8.34 -13.94
C GLY A 233 8.70 -7.42 -14.19
N LEU A 234 9.48 -7.65 -15.25
CA LEU A 234 10.70 -6.89 -15.51
C LEU A 234 10.40 -5.50 -16.07
N SER A 235 11.17 -4.51 -15.62
CA SER A 235 11.06 -3.14 -16.16
C SER A 235 11.63 -3.04 -17.57
N SER A 236 11.12 -2.10 -18.39
CA SER A 236 11.60 -1.89 -19.76
C SER A 236 13.10 -1.59 -19.85
N ARG A 237 13.70 -0.99 -18.81
CA ARG A 237 15.16 -0.79 -18.73
C ARG A 237 15.92 -2.10 -18.53
N LYS A 238 15.39 -2.99 -17.68
CA LYS A 238 15.97 -4.32 -17.45
C LYS A 238 15.85 -5.19 -18.70
N ILE A 239 14.69 -5.18 -19.36
CA ILE A 239 14.46 -5.88 -20.63
C ILE A 239 15.40 -5.37 -21.72
N ALA A 240 15.54 -4.06 -21.87
CA ALA A 240 16.47 -3.43 -22.81
C ALA A 240 17.93 -3.88 -22.56
N SER A 241 18.36 -3.95 -21.30
CA SER A 241 19.69 -4.45 -20.94
C SER A 241 19.90 -5.94 -21.28
N LEU A 242 18.86 -6.77 -21.17
CA LEU A 242 18.92 -8.21 -21.47
C LEU A 242 18.91 -8.49 -22.98
N LEU A 243 18.20 -7.68 -23.75
CA LEU A 243 18.04 -7.84 -25.20
C LEU A 243 19.05 -7.03 -26.02
N GLY A 244 19.91 -6.22 -25.37
CA GLY A 244 20.86 -5.36 -26.06
C GLY A 244 20.21 -4.23 -26.87
N THR A 245 18.99 -3.81 -26.48
CA THR A 245 18.22 -2.76 -27.16
C THR A 245 18.08 -1.52 -26.27
N SER A 246 17.44 -0.45 -26.78
CA SER A 246 17.14 0.73 -25.96
C SER A 246 15.80 0.59 -25.25
N ALA A 247 15.69 1.14 -24.03
CA ALA A 247 14.43 1.15 -23.28
C ALA A 247 13.28 1.83 -24.05
N GLY A 248 13.59 2.85 -24.84
CA GLY A 248 12.61 3.51 -25.71
C GLY A 248 12.09 2.60 -26.84
N SER A 249 12.94 1.72 -27.38
CA SER A 249 12.52 0.71 -28.37
C SER A 249 11.56 -0.31 -27.76
N VAL A 250 11.87 -0.79 -26.55
CA VAL A 250 11.01 -1.71 -25.79
C VAL A 250 9.64 -1.09 -25.51
N GLN A 251 9.60 0.15 -25.03
CA GLN A 251 8.35 0.86 -24.74
C GLN A 251 7.50 1.06 -25.99
N ARG A 252 8.10 1.47 -27.12
CA ARG A 252 7.37 1.66 -28.38
C ARG A 252 6.77 0.35 -28.90
N ARG A 253 7.51 -0.75 -28.84
CA ARG A 253 7.00 -2.07 -29.23
C ARG A 253 5.84 -2.51 -28.34
N LEU A 254 5.97 -2.41 -27.02
CA LEU A 254 4.90 -2.72 -26.08
C LEU A 254 3.66 -1.85 -26.31
N GLN A 255 3.84 -0.56 -26.59
CA GLN A 255 2.73 0.34 -26.88
C GLN A 255 2.00 -0.05 -28.17
N ARG A 256 2.73 -0.31 -29.27
CA ARG A 256 2.14 -0.78 -30.53
C ARG A 256 1.29 -2.03 -30.33
N VAL A 257 1.80 -2.99 -29.57
CA VAL A 257 1.07 -4.23 -29.26
C VAL A 257 -0.20 -3.97 -28.46
N ARG A 258 -0.14 -3.09 -27.46
CA ARG A 258 -1.32 -2.69 -26.68
C ARG A 258 -2.36 -1.97 -27.55
N ASP A 259 -1.93 -1.12 -28.48
CA ASP A 259 -2.81 -0.41 -29.39
C ASP A 259 -3.51 -1.38 -30.36
N GLN A 260 -2.79 -2.39 -30.87
CA GLN A 260 -3.36 -3.47 -31.69
C GLN A 260 -4.38 -4.30 -30.90
N LEU A 261 -4.05 -4.68 -29.65
CA LEU A 261 -4.96 -5.41 -28.77
C LEU A 261 -6.22 -4.60 -28.45
N ALA A 262 -6.06 -3.29 -28.18
CA ALA A 262 -7.18 -2.40 -27.91
C ALA A 262 -8.11 -2.28 -29.12
N GLY A 263 -7.57 -2.19 -30.34
CA GLY A 263 -8.36 -2.17 -31.57
C GLY A 263 -9.17 -3.45 -31.81
N LEU A 264 -8.58 -4.62 -31.54
CA LEU A 264 -9.27 -5.91 -31.71
C LEU A 264 -10.37 -6.13 -30.65
N LEU A 265 -10.09 -5.76 -29.40
CA LEU A 265 -11.08 -5.83 -28.33
C LEU A 265 -12.26 -4.87 -28.55
N ALA A 266 -11.99 -3.69 -29.14
CA ALA A 266 -13.05 -2.75 -29.51
C ALA A 266 -13.95 -3.31 -30.64
N GLY A 267 -13.39 -4.05 -31.61
CA GLY A 267 -14.15 -4.68 -32.69
C GLY A 267 -15.00 -5.89 -32.24
N ALA A 268 -14.58 -6.59 -31.18
CA ALA A 268 -15.29 -7.77 -30.66
C ALA A 268 -16.42 -7.42 -29.66
N GLY A 269 -16.44 -6.21 -29.11
CA GLY A 269 -17.43 -5.78 -28.12
C GLY A 269 -18.79 -5.35 -28.68
N ASP A 270 -18.91 -5.16 -29.99
CA ASP A 270 -20.11 -4.59 -30.64
C ASP A 270 -21.13 -5.65 -31.13
N GLU A 271 -20.81 -6.94 -31.02
CA GLU A 271 -21.70 -8.06 -31.37
C GLU A 271 -22.29 -8.73 -30.12
N THR A 272 -23.15 -8.05 -29.36
CA THR A 272 -24.07 -8.74 -28.44
C THR A 272 -25.40 -9.00 -29.13
N PRO A 273 -25.83 -10.26 -29.32
CA PRO A 273 -27.11 -10.57 -29.96
C PRO A 273 -28.27 -10.12 -29.08
N SER A 274 -29.15 -9.30 -29.65
CA SER A 274 -30.41 -8.86 -29.05
C SER A 274 -31.36 -10.05 -28.89
N THR A 275 -31.41 -10.66 -27.71
CA THR A 275 -32.47 -11.61 -27.36
C THR A 275 -33.68 -10.83 -26.85
N GLU A 276 -34.59 -10.48 -27.78
CA GLU A 276 -35.99 -10.20 -27.46
C GLU A 276 -36.61 -11.46 -26.84
N VAL A 277 -37.11 -11.34 -25.61
CA VAL A 277 -37.93 -12.39 -24.97
C VAL A 277 -39.37 -11.89 -24.94
N GLU A 278 -40.14 -12.37 -25.91
CA GLU A 278 -41.60 -12.24 -25.99
C GLU A 278 -42.23 -13.24 -24.99
N TYR A 279 -43.02 -12.75 -24.04
CA TYR A 279 -43.74 -13.58 -23.08
C TYR A 279 -45.19 -13.83 -23.56
N PRO A 280 -45.70 -15.07 -23.51
CA PRO A 280 -47.11 -15.39 -23.75
C PRO A 280 -48.04 -14.99 -22.61
#